data_AF-A0A5J4WBI9-F1
#
_entry.id   AF-A0A5J4WBI9-F1
#
_cell.length_a   1.000
_cell.length_b   1.000
_cell.length_c   1.000
_cell.angle_alpha   90.00
_cell.angle_beta   90.00
_cell.angle_gamma   90.00
#
_symmetry.space_group_name_H-M   'P 1'
#
loop_
_entity.id
_entity.type
_entity.pdbx_description
1 polymer ?
#
loop_
_entity_poly.entity_id
_entity_poly.type
_entity_poly.pdbx_seq_one_letter_code
_entity_poly.pdbx_strand_id
1 'polypeptide(L)'
;MNTTDQQSPKFQLQQGDVVKGRYILGPQIGAGAFGLIFAGKTIGGELPTVALKFEQINAPQPQLTNEMIVMNSMEGNKHFTKFYHHGSHKNYKFIAMSLLGPSLIDLVNSCPPY
;
A
#
# COMPACT_ATOMS: atom_id res chain seq x y z
N MET A 1 6.50 -38.60 -12.94
CA MET A 1 5.36 -37.69 -12.73
C MET A 1 5.86 -36.56 -11.86
N ASN A 2 6.38 -35.48 -12.45
CA ASN A 2 6.80 -34.30 -11.67
C ASN A 2 5.76 -33.22 -11.89
N THR A 3 4.92 -33.05 -10.88
CA THR A 3 3.95 -31.96 -10.77
C THR A 3 4.73 -30.66 -10.68
N THR A 4 4.70 -29.88 -11.76
CA THR A 4 5.19 -28.50 -11.76
C THR A 4 4.31 -27.71 -10.80
N ASP A 5 4.78 -27.48 -9.58
CA ASP A 5 4.19 -26.51 -8.66
C ASP A 5 4.16 -25.15 -9.37
N GLN A 6 3.00 -24.75 -9.86
CA GLN A 6 2.75 -23.38 -10.29
C GLN A 6 2.80 -22.50 -9.05
N GLN A 7 4.00 -22.07 -8.66
CA GLN A 7 4.18 -21.02 -7.67
C GLN A 7 3.52 -19.76 -8.19
N SER A 8 2.43 -19.38 -7.54
CA SER A 8 1.84 -18.05 -7.65
C SER A 8 2.94 -16.99 -7.53
N PRO A 9 2.93 -15.93 -8.35
CA PRO A 9 4.02 -14.98 -8.41
C PRO A 9 4.23 -14.36 -7.02
N LYS A 10 5.31 -14.76 -6.36
CA LYS A 10 5.68 -14.25 -5.04
C LYS A 10 6.03 -12.77 -5.22
N PHE A 11 5.23 -11.88 -4.63
CA PHE A 11 5.57 -10.47 -4.59
C PHE A 11 6.95 -10.29 -3.94
N GLN A 12 7.81 -9.47 -4.53
CA GLN A 12 9.21 -9.31 -4.09
C GLN A 12 9.38 -8.34 -2.91
N LEU A 13 8.27 -7.97 -2.25
CA LEU A 13 8.21 -7.04 -1.13
C LEU A 13 7.90 -7.81 0.14
N GLN A 14 8.69 -7.58 1.19
CA GLN A 14 8.51 -8.26 2.48
C GLN A 14 8.58 -7.26 3.64
N GLN A 15 7.96 -7.61 4.77
CA GLN A 15 8.08 -6.85 6.01
C GLN A 15 9.55 -6.74 6.41
N GLY A 16 9.98 -5.55 6.82
CA GLY A 16 11.36 -5.21 7.12
C GLY A 16 12.13 -4.60 5.95
N ASP A 17 11.63 -4.69 4.71
CA ASP A 17 12.27 -4.07 3.55
C ASP A 17 12.39 -2.55 3.72
N VAL A 18 13.54 -2.01 3.33
CA VAL A 18 13.77 -0.56 3.27
C VAL A 18 13.42 -0.02 1.89
N VAL A 19 12.37 0.79 1.82
CA VAL A 19 11.87 1.37 0.58
C VAL A 19 12.47 2.75 0.40
N LYS A 20 13.27 2.90 -0.67
CA LYS A 20 13.93 4.15 -1.09
C LYS A 20 14.77 4.82 0.01
N GLY A 21 15.28 4.06 0.97
CA GLY A 21 16.03 4.60 2.10
C GLY A 21 15.20 5.49 3.04
N ARG A 22 13.88 5.53 2.88
CA ARG A 22 12.99 6.41 3.65
C ARG A 22 12.00 5.64 4.52
N TYR A 23 11.50 4.49 4.08
CA TYR A 23 10.50 3.74 4.83
C TYR A 23 10.98 2.33 5.17
N ILE A 24 10.59 1.86 6.34
CA ILE A 24 10.68 0.44 6.71
C ILE A 24 9.28 -0.15 6.53
N LEU A 25 9.15 -1.20 5.71
CA LEU A 25 7.89 -1.92 5.54
C LEU A 25 7.51 -2.65 6.82
N GLY A 26 6.27 -2.42 7.26
CA GLY A 26 5.60 -3.19 8.29
C GLY A 26 4.81 -4.36 7.71
N PRO A 27 3.80 -4.86 8.44
CA PRO A 27 2.94 -5.92 7.94
C PRO A 27 2.16 -5.46 6.70
N GLN A 28 1.83 -6.42 5.84
CA GLN A 28 0.82 -6.22 4.80
C GLN A 28 -0.54 -6.02 5.47
N ILE A 29 -1.23 -4.94 5.11
CA ILE A 29 -2.53 -4.55 5.69
C ILE A 29 -3.67 -4.64 4.66
N GLY A 30 -3.34 -4.79 3.38
CA GLY A 30 -4.34 -4.95 2.34
C GLY A 30 -3.73 -5.52 1.06
N ALA A 31 -4.57 -6.18 0.28
CA ALA A 31 -4.27 -6.63 -1.07
C ALA A 31 -5.53 -6.50 -1.92
N GLY A 32 -5.36 -6.07 -3.16
CA GLY A 32 -6.45 -6.00 -4.13
C GLY A 32 -5.96 -6.37 -5.52
N ALA A 33 -6.86 -6.29 -6.50
CA ALA A 33 -6.57 -6.63 -7.89
C ALA A 33 -5.39 -5.84 -8.48
N PHE A 34 -5.18 -4.61 -8.01
CA PHE A 34 -4.22 -3.66 -8.60
C PHE A 34 -2.94 -3.46 -7.77
N GLY A 35 -2.82 -4.11 -6.61
CA GLY A 35 -1.65 -3.89 -5.78
C GLY A 35 -1.73 -4.40 -4.35
N LEU A 36 -0.63 -4.16 -3.62
CA LEU A 36 -0.48 -4.48 -2.22
C LEU A 36 -0.37 -3.21 -1.39
N ILE A 37 -0.88 -3.27 -0.16
CA ILE A 37 -0.77 -2.18 0.81
C ILE A 37 -0.07 -2.70 2.06
N PHE A 38 0.99 -2.02 2.45
CA PHE A 38 1.74 -2.28 3.67
C PHE A 38 1.60 -1.11 4.64
N ALA A 39 1.57 -1.39 5.93
CA ALA A 39 1.90 -0.36 6.92
C ALA A 39 3.40 -0.03 6.78
N GLY A 40 3.80 1.19 7.13
CA GLY A 40 5.20 1.59 7.07
C GLY A 40 5.53 2.67 8.09
N LYS A 41 6.83 2.81 8.38
CA LYS A 41 7.36 3.89 9.25
C LYS A 41 8.50 4.59 8.53
N THR A 42 8.60 5.91 8.69
CA THR A 42 9.76 6.66 8.20
C THR A 42 11.00 6.36 9.03
N ILE A 43 12.14 6.16 8.37
CA ILE A 43 13.46 6.08 8.99
C ILE A 43 13.75 7.46 9.59
N GLY A 44 13.69 7.58 10.91
CA GLY A 44 13.82 8.86 11.63
C GLY A 44 12.52 9.40 12.23
N GLY A 45 11.37 8.77 11.99
CA GLY A 45 10.11 9.13 12.67
C GLY A 45 9.51 10.50 12.28
N GLU A 46 9.90 11.06 11.14
CA GLU A 46 9.37 12.33 10.61
C GLU A 46 7.84 12.32 10.43
N LEU A 47 7.27 11.15 10.10
CA LEU A 47 5.84 10.96 9.91
C LEU A 47 5.28 9.92 10.88
N PRO A 48 3.98 10.01 11.23
CA PRO A 48 3.24 8.89 11.81
C PRO A 48 3.30 7.64 10.91
N THR A 49 2.81 6.51 11.42
CA THR A 49 2.67 5.29 10.60
C THR A 49 1.90 5.60 9.31
N VAL A 50 2.47 5.18 8.18
CA VAL A 50 1.94 5.41 6.83
C VAL A 50 1.37 4.13 6.23
N ALA A 51 0.49 4.28 5.24
CA ALA A 51 0.14 3.21 4.31
C ALA A 51 0.95 3.38 3.02
N LEU A 52 1.65 2.32 2.62
CA LEU A 52 2.42 2.25 1.38
C LEU A 52 1.70 1.34 0.40
N LYS A 53 1.12 1.93 -0.65
CA LYS A 53 0.47 1.18 -1.73
C LYS A 53 1.46 0.97 -2.87
N PHE A 54 1.60 -0.28 -3.30
CA PHE A 54 2.50 -0.71 -4.37
C PHE A 54 1.72 -1.26 -5.55
N GLU A 55 2.13 -0.88 -6.74
CA GLU A 55 1.64 -1.41 -8.01
C GLU A 55 2.84 -1.81 -8.88
N GLN A 56 2.75 -2.92 -9.62
CA GLN A 56 3.82 -3.31 -10.54
C GLN A 56 4.00 -2.26 -11.64
N ILE A 57 5.24 -1.96 -12.02
CA ILE A 57 5.53 -0.97 -13.08
C ILE A 57 4.86 -1.37 -14.41
N ASN A 58 4.75 -2.68 -14.66
CA ASN A 58 4.16 -3.25 -15.87
C ASN A 58 2.71 -3.73 -15.67
N ALA A 59 1.99 -3.16 -14.68
CA ALA A 59 0.59 -3.50 -14.47
C ALA A 59 -0.22 -3.23 -15.75
N PRO A 60 -1.15 -4.13 -16.14
CA PRO A 60 -1.91 -4.00 -17.39
C PRO A 60 -2.86 -2.79 -17.38
N GLN A 61 -3.28 -2.36 -16.19
CA GLN A 61 -4.13 -1.19 -15.98
C GLN A 61 -3.54 -0.34 -14.85
N PRO A 62 -2.52 0.51 -15.13
CA PRO A 62 -1.85 1.29 -14.11
C PRO A 62 -2.78 2.38 -13.54
N GLN A 63 -3.11 2.30 -12.25
CA GLN A 63 -4.03 3.25 -11.59
C GLN A 63 -3.33 4.18 -10.58
N LEU A 64 -2.14 3.83 -10.10
CA LEU A 64 -1.49 4.54 -8.99
C LEU A 64 -1.19 6.02 -9.28
N THR A 65 -0.87 6.35 -10.54
CA THR A 65 -0.62 7.74 -10.95
C THR A 65 -1.89 8.58 -10.88
N ASN A 66 -3.04 8.05 -11.31
CA ASN A 66 -4.31 8.76 -11.22
C ASN A 66 -4.73 8.93 -9.75
N GLU A 67 -4.54 7.91 -8.92
CA GLU A 67 -4.80 8.01 -7.47
C GLU A 67 -3.98 9.12 -6.82
N MET A 68 -2.70 9.24 -7.18
CA MET A 68 -1.81 10.30 -6.72
C MET A 68 -2.32 11.69 -7.10
N ILE A 69 -2.72 11.89 -8.36
CA ILE A 69 -3.27 13.16 -8.84
C ILE A 69 -4.55 13.53 -8.07
N VAL A 70 -5.45 12.56 -7.87
CA VAL A 70 -6.70 12.79 -7.13
C VAL A 70 -6.42 13.14 -5.67
N MET A 71 -5.59 12.37 -4.96
CA MET A 71 -5.26 12.68 -3.56
C MET A 71 -4.62 14.05 -3.40
N ASN A 72 -3.70 14.42 -4.31
CA ASN A 72 -3.06 15.73 -4.27
C ASN A 72 -4.06 16.87 -4.52
N SER A 73 -5.04 16.66 -5.41
CA SER A 73 -6.11 17.64 -5.66
C SER A 73 -7.07 17.80 -4.48
N MET A 74 -7.13 16.80 -3.60
CA MET A 74 -7.99 16.78 -2.41
C MET A 74 -7.25 17.19 -1.12
N GLU A 75 -6.03 17.71 -1.23
CA GLU A 75 -5.25 18.17 -0.09
C GLU A 75 -6.01 19.25 0.71
N GLY A 76 -5.94 19.15 2.04
CA GLY A 76 -6.67 20.02 2.97
C GLY A 76 -8.12 19.60 3.24
N ASN A 77 -8.69 18.66 2.49
CA ASN A 77 -10.03 18.14 2.79
C ASN A 77 -9.99 17.13 3.95
N LYS A 78 -10.79 17.40 4.99
CA LYS A 78 -10.90 16.58 6.22
C LYS A 78 -11.16 15.10 5.94
N HIS A 79 -11.92 14.78 4.90
CA HIS A 79 -12.40 13.42 4.63
C HIS A 79 -11.54 12.65 3.63
N PHE A 80 -10.43 13.23 3.16
CA PHE A 80 -9.51 12.59 2.23
C PHE A 80 -8.20 12.22 2.91
N THR A 81 -7.62 11.11 2.43
CA THR A 81 -6.30 10.65 2.91
C THR A 81 -5.22 11.66 2.52
N LYS A 82 -4.27 11.88 3.41
CA LYS A 82 -3.12 12.75 3.13
C LYS A 82 -2.12 12.01 2.27
N PHE A 83 -1.73 12.63 1.17
CA PHE A 83 -0.58 12.20 0.39
C PHE A 83 0.71 12.69 1.05
N TYR A 84 1.74 11.83 1.09
CA TYR A 84 3.05 12.23 1.60
C TYR A 84 4.12 12.18 0.51
N HIS A 85 4.30 11.02 -0.11
CA HIS A 85 5.38 10.80 -1.07
C HIS A 85 4.99 9.78 -2.13
N HIS A 86 5.72 9.77 -3.25
CA HIS A 86 5.61 8.75 -4.28
C HIS A 86 6.99 8.37 -4.79
N GLY A 87 7.09 7.24 -5.47
CA GLY A 87 8.34 6.82 -6.10
C GLY A 87 8.24 5.44 -6.72
N SER A 88 9.39 4.82 -6.93
CA SER A 88 9.49 3.45 -7.41
C SER A 88 10.55 2.71 -6.62
N HIS A 89 10.33 1.44 -6.33
CA HIS A 89 11.27 0.58 -5.61
C HIS A 89 11.20 -0.83 -6.17
N LYS A 90 12.36 -1.41 -6.53
CA LYS A 90 12.44 -2.64 -7.31
C LYS A 90 11.56 -2.48 -8.58
N ASN A 91 10.67 -3.42 -8.85
CA ASN A 91 9.76 -3.41 -10.01
C ASN A 91 8.38 -2.83 -9.70
N TYR A 92 8.26 -1.98 -8.67
CA TYR A 92 6.99 -1.41 -8.21
C TYR A 92 7.03 0.11 -8.19
N LYS A 93 5.93 0.76 -8.57
CA LYS A 93 5.61 2.13 -8.18
C LYS A 93 4.97 2.11 -6.80
N PHE A 94 5.17 3.17 -6.03
CA PHE A 94 4.51 3.29 -4.74
C PHE A 94 4.07 4.72 -4.44
N ILE A 95 3.06 4.82 -3.58
CA ILE A 95 2.63 6.05 -2.91
C ILE A 95 2.63 5.80 -1.40
N ALA A 96 3.00 6.81 -0.63
CA ALA A 96 2.90 6.87 0.81
C ALA A 96 1.78 7.83 1.17
N MET A 97 0.82 7.35 1.96
CA MET A 97 -0.35 8.12 2.40
C MET A 97 -0.63 7.90 3.89
N SER A 98 -1.55 8.67 4.47
CA SER A 98 -2.00 8.42 5.85
C SER A 98 -2.58 7.01 6.00
N LEU A 99 -2.13 6.30 7.03
CA LEU A 99 -2.75 5.05 7.44
C LEU A 99 -4.13 5.34 8.04
N LEU A 100 -5.16 4.65 7.55
CA LEU A 100 -6.54 4.77 8.03
C LEU A 100 -6.91 3.56 8.89
N GLY A 101 -8.09 3.65 9.52
CA GLY A 101 -8.69 2.56 10.27
C GLY A 101 -9.26 1.45 9.39
N PRO A 102 -9.94 0.45 10.00
CA PRO A 102 -10.63 -0.60 9.28
C PRO A 102 -11.68 -0.04 8.31
N SER A 103 -11.94 -0.77 7.23
CA SER A 103 -13.01 -0.40 6.30
C SER A 103 -14.39 -0.61 6.95
N LEU A 104 -15.43 0.00 6.36
CA LEU A 104 -16.80 -0.17 6.86
C LEU A 104 -17.24 -1.64 6.86
N ILE A 105 -16.81 -2.42 5.86
CA ILE A 105 -17.14 -3.85 5.81
C ILE A 105 -16.41 -4.63 6.91
N ASP A 106 -15.17 -4.28 7.23
CA ASP A 106 -14.45 -4.88 8.36
C ASP A 106 -15.16 -4.60 9.68
N LEU A 107 -15.66 -3.36 9.87
CA LEU A 107 -16.44 -2.99 11.05
C LEU A 107 -17.72 -3.83 11.17
N VAL A 108 -18.49 -3.94 10.08
CA VAL A 108 -19.72 -4.76 10.07
C VAL A 108 -19.43 -6.22 10.39
N ASN A 109 -18.36 -6.79 9.82
CA ASN A 109 -17.98 -8.18 10.04
C ASN A 109 -17.40 -8.44 11.44
N SER A 110 -16.91 -7.39 12.13
CA SER A 110 -16.39 -7.51 13.50
C SER A 110 -17.49 -7.50 14.58
N CYS A 111 -18.71 -7.09 14.22
CA CYS A 111 -19.84 -7.11 15.14
C CYS A 111 -20.44 -8.53 15.23
N PRO A 112 -20.76 -9.03 16.44
CA PRO A 112 -21.44 -10.30 16.59
C PRO A 112 -22.81 -10.28 15.90
N PRO A 113 -23.25 -11.39 15.26
CA PRO A 113 -24.60 -11.49 14.72
C PRO A 113 -25.61 -11.36 15.87
N TYR A 114 -26.64 -10.55 15.63
CA TYR A 114 -27.71 -10.24 16.58
C TYR A 114 -28.46 -11.49 17.06
#